data_AF-A0A848E9M0-F1
#
_entry.id   AF-A0A848E9M0-F1
#
_cell.length_a   1.000
_cell.length_b   1.000
_cell.length_c   1.000
_cell.angle_alpha   90.00
_cell.angle_beta   90.00
_cell.angle_gamma   90.00
#
_symmetry.space_group_name_H-M   'P 1'
#
loop_
_entity.id
_entity.type
_entity.pdbx_description
1 polymer ?
#
loop_
_entity_poly.entity_id
_entity_poly.type
_entity_poly.pdbx_seq_one_letter_code
_entity_poly.pdbx_strand_id
1 'polypeptide(L)'
;MTDARDRYGAAHLRYIAAYQESASPARLHLALALADTAWNPPDRDRLTVLDIGCGRGLTACLLAAANPGWDVIGLDLQPVHVAEAEEVAAEAGLANARFIEADLAELDAAAWERLLPPVDVVICHGVWTWVPDAVREGIVRLLRARLAPGGLLLVGYNALPGYADCIALQRLLFEASRRASGGEAGQAAAGLAMLEHLRDMGCPYLPRRGVLEQIIATAREAPAYMAHEWFTPFWRPVFHADLARDLAAAGLEYGGTARPGVSAPALQLRADQRAILDGLVPSMTQETAADVLLERRFRSDIFVRGRRTGGLTALPGIVFAGIELPPTPRIEVTTQRGPLALEGPPAEAILAALAAGPVRLGDLAARSGLSAADIAVMLLDSRIAVPLWRDAPLHAAGHARAARCNAVMLRRFGGESLAGPRPLGAVAPSLGGAIGVPVSTLSLLVALQSGVPAEADRLAAHLGRSVAEIDSLLTRHAGAWRDIFRL
;
A
#
# COMPACT_ATOMS: atom_id res chain seq x y z
N MET A 1 -26.54 -4.58 -12.39
CA MET A 1 -25.24 -4.74 -13.10
C MET A 1 -25.06 -3.74 -14.25
N THR A 2 -26.06 -3.49 -15.11
CA THR A 2 -25.95 -2.51 -16.22
C THR A 2 -25.85 -1.05 -15.75
N ASP A 3 -26.58 -0.65 -14.71
CA ASP A 3 -26.63 0.77 -14.24
C ASP A 3 -25.30 1.26 -13.63
N ALA A 4 -24.61 0.43 -12.82
CA ALA A 4 -23.37 0.82 -12.14
C ALA A 4 -22.17 1.00 -13.09
N ARG A 5 -22.09 0.24 -14.19
CA ARG A 5 -21.02 0.39 -15.19
C ARG A 5 -21.18 1.69 -15.97
N ASP A 6 -22.40 2.00 -16.39
CA ASP A 6 -22.68 3.23 -17.13
C ASP A 6 -22.58 4.48 -16.23
N ARG A 7 -22.97 4.36 -14.95
CA ARG A 7 -22.84 5.44 -13.96
C ARG A 7 -21.42 5.67 -13.45
N TYR A 8 -20.63 4.60 -13.26
CA TYR A 8 -19.39 4.67 -12.48
C TYR A 8 -18.16 4.05 -13.15
N GLY A 9 -18.29 3.48 -14.37
CA GLY A 9 -17.15 2.98 -15.14
C GLY A 9 -16.54 1.69 -14.59
N ALA A 10 -17.24 0.97 -13.72
CA ALA A 10 -16.77 -0.29 -13.15
C ALA A 10 -16.62 -1.37 -14.24
N ALA A 11 -15.42 -1.95 -14.38
CA ALA A 11 -15.17 -3.08 -15.27
C ALA A 11 -15.83 -4.37 -14.74
N HIS A 12 -16.23 -5.29 -15.61
CA HIS A 12 -16.78 -6.60 -15.23
C HIS A 12 -15.69 -7.61 -14.84
N LEU A 13 -14.43 -7.34 -15.17
CA LEU A 13 -13.31 -8.19 -14.78
C LEU A 13 -13.10 -8.14 -13.27
N ARG A 14 -12.93 -9.33 -12.68
CA ARG A 14 -12.46 -9.47 -11.29
C ARG A 14 -11.21 -8.62 -11.11
N TYR A 15 -11.29 -7.63 -10.23
CA TYR A 15 -10.14 -6.79 -9.93
C TYR A 15 -9.03 -7.62 -9.25
N ILE A 16 -7.78 -7.25 -9.51
CA ILE A 16 -6.62 -7.99 -8.99
C ILE A 16 -6.54 -7.77 -7.47
N ALA A 17 -6.43 -8.86 -6.70
CA ALA A 17 -6.20 -8.77 -5.27
C ALA A 17 -4.75 -8.32 -5.00
N ALA A 18 -4.56 -7.19 -4.32
CA ALA A 18 -3.25 -6.70 -3.91
C ALA A 18 -3.28 -6.13 -2.49
N TYR A 19 -2.28 -6.47 -1.67
CA TYR A 19 -2.15 -5.95 -0.32
C TYR A 19 -1.57 -4.52 -0.33
N GLN A 20 -2.20 -3.62 0.41
CA GLN A 20 -1.69 -2.26 0.62
C GLN A 20 -0.79 -2.19 1.85
N GLU A 21 0.53 -2.34 1.66
CA GLU A 21 1.51 -2.28 2.76
C GLU A 21 1.39 -1.01 3.62
N SER A 22 1.10 0.12 2.97
CA SER A 22 0.95 1.42 3.64
C SER A 22 -0.23 1.50 4.61
N ALA A 23 -1.18 0.56 4.54
CA ALA A 23 -2.29 0.44 5.49
C ALA A 23 -1.89 -0.21 6.82
N SER A 24 -0.66 -0.72 6.95
CA SER A 24 -0.15 -1.20 8.24
C SER A 24 -0.13 -0.06 9.26
N PRO A 25 -0.67 -0.28 10.49
CA PRO A 25 -0.65 0.75 11.53
C PRO A 25 0.78 1.13 11.96
N ALA A 26 1.73 0.17 11.90
CA ALA A 26 3.14 0.46 12.17
C ALA A 26 3.71 1.45 11.14
N ARG A 27 3.36 1.28 9.86
CA ARG A 27 3.82 2.19 8.79
C ARG A 27 3.11 3.54 8.84
N LEU A 28 1.81 3.58 9.15
CA LEU A 28 1.07 4.82 9.37
C LEU A 28 1.68 5.63 10.52
N HIS A 29 1.93 4.98 11.65
CA HIS A 29 2.56 5.61 12.81
C HIS A 29 3.94 6.17 12.50
N LEU A 30 4.79 5.39 11.81
CA LEU A 30 6.11 5.83 11.39
C LEU A 30 6.04 7.03 10.42
N ALA A 31 5.19 6.95 9.41
CA ALA A 31 5.05 7.99 8.40
C ALA A 31 4.57 9.32 9.01
N LEU A 32 3.57 9.26 9.89
CA LEU A 32 3.09 10.44 10.61
C LEU A 32 4.15 10.99 11.57
N ALA A 33 4.89 10.13 12.28
CA ALA A 33 5.99 10.57 13.13
C ALA A 33 7.08 11.32 12.34
N LEU A 34 7.46 10.82 11.16
CA LEU A 34 8.41 11.47 10.25
C LEU A 34 7.90 12.82 9.72
N ALA A 35 6.58 12.97 9.55
CA ALA A 35 5.93 14.21 9.11
C ALA A 35 5.56 15.17 10.26
N ASP A 36 6.12 14.94 11.45
CA ASP A 36 5.80 15.64 12.71
C ASP A 36 4.30 15.66 13.06
N THR A 37 3.57 14.64 12.66
CA THR A 37 2.15 14.48 13.02
C THR A 37 2.02 13.44 14.12
N ALA A 38 1.46 13.86 15.25
CA ALA A 38 1.26 12.97 16.40
C ALA A 38 0.07 12.03 16.17
N TRP A 39 0.36 10.73 16.12
CA TRP A 39 -0.68 9.70 16.10
C TRP A 39 -0.22 8.48 16.87
N ASN A 40 -0.88 8.22 17.99
CA ASN A 40 -0.68 7.02 18.80
C ASN A 40 -2.00 6.75 19.53
N PRO A 41 -2.88 5.88 19.00
CA PRO A 41 -4.15 5.60 19.63
C PRO A 41 -3.94 4.99 21.02
N PRO A 42 -4.76 5.36 22.02
CA PRO A 42 -4.57 4.91 23.40
C PRO A 42 -4.78 3.40 23.56
N ASP A 43 -5.70 2.82 22.78
CA ASP A 43 -5.91 1.38 22.69
C ASP A 43 -5.53 0.90 21.28
N ARG A 44 -4.30 0.41 21.14
CA ARG A 44 -3.78 -0.12 19.87
C ARG A 44 -4.40 -1.46 19.48
N ASP A 45 -5.09 -2.13 20.40
CA ASP A 45 -5.68 -3.46 20.21
C ASP A 45 -7.16 -3.41 19.87
N ARG A 46 -7.78 -2.23 19.91
CA ARG A 46 -9.19 -2.00 19.56
C ARG A 46 -9.35 -0.78 18.66
N LEU A 47 -9.12 -0.97 17.37
CA LEU A 47 -9.39 0.04 16.35
C LEU A 47 -10.52 -0.42 15.44
N THR A 48 -11.30 0.54 14.96
CA THR A 48 -12.23 0.35 13.85
C THR A 48 -11.56 0.81 12.56
N VAL A 49 -11.48 -0.08 11.58
CA VAL A 49 -10.88 0.19 10.26
C VAL A 49 -11.93 0.03 9.17
N LEU A 50 -11.98 1.01 8.25
CA LEU A 50 -12.84 0.98 7.07
C LEU A 50 -11.98 0.97 5.80
N ASP A 51 -12.21 0.01 4.92
CA ASP A 51 -11.57 -0.09 3.61
C ASP A 51 -12.61 0.25 2.52
N ILE A 52 -12.50 1.45 1.94
CA ILE A 52 -13.38 1.95 0.88
C ILE A 52 -12.88 1.46 -0.48
N GLY A 53 -13.75 0.78 -1.22
CA GLY A 53 -13.36 0.09 -2.45
C GLY A 53 -12.48 -1.12 -2.12
N CYS A 54 -12.89 -1.92 -1.12
CA CYS A 54 -12.09 -3.02 -0.60
C CYS A 54 -11.85 -4.13 -1.63
N GLY A 55 -12.56 -4.11 -2.75
CA GLY A 55 -12.55 -5.16 -3.76
C GLY A 55 -12.81 -6.50 -3.10
N ARG A 56 -11.94 -7.45 -3.37
CA ARG A 56 -12.03 -8.84 -2.86
C ARG A 56 -11.56 -9.00 -1.41
N GLY A 57 -11.39 -7.90 -0.68
CA GLY A 57 -11.19 -7.88 0.78
C GLY A 57 -9.79 -8.28 1.26
N LEU A 58 -8.77 -8.35 0.39
CA LEU A 58 -7.43 -8.82 0.77
C LEU A 58 -6.80 -7.99 1.90
N THR A 59 -6.74 -6.66 1.75
CA THR A 59 -6.15 -5.78 2.78
C THR A 59 -6.93 -5.85 4.09
N ALA A 60 -8.26 -5.75 4.03
CA ALA A 60 -9.14 -5.89 5.18
C ALA A 60 -8.94 -7.22 5.93
N CYS A 61 -8.89 -8.36 5.22
CA CYS A 61 -8.68 -9.66 5.84
C CYS A 61 -7.30 -9.78 6.50
N LEU A 62 -6.24 -9.27 5.86
CA LEU A 62 -4.89 -9.29 6.43
C LEU A 62 -4.78 -8.45 7.70
N LEU A 63 -5.43 -7.27 7.73
CA LEU A 63 -5.51 -6.44 8.93
C LEU A 63 -6.33 -7.11 10.04
N ALA A 64 -7.48 -7.71 9.70
CA ALA A 64 -8.30 -8.45 10.66
C ALA A 64 -7.58 -9.67 11.24
N ALA A 65 -6.78 -10.37 10.42
CA ALA A 65 -5.98 -11.51 10.86
C ALA A 65 -4.88 -11.08 11.84
N ALA A 66 -4.19 -9.97 11.54
CA ALA A 66 -3.14 -9.42 12.38
C ALA A 66 -3.64 -8.79 13.70
N ASN A 67 -4.91 -8.39 13.76
CA ASN A 67 -5.47 -7.66 14.89
C ASN A 67 -6.82 -8.28 15.35
N PRO A 68 -6.81 -9.25 16.27
CA PRO A 68 -8.02 -9.94 16.71
C PRO A 68 -9.06 -9.05 17.41
N GLY A 69 -8.63 -7.94 18.02
CA GLY A 69 -9.52 -7.01 18.74
C GLY A 69 -10.03 -5.83 17.90
N TRP A 70 -9.62 -5.72 16.65
CA TRP A 70 -10.09 -4.66 15.75
C TRP A 70 -11.44 -5.01 15.14
N ASP A 71 -12.22 -3.98 14.78
CA ASP A 71 -13.40 -4.11 13.92
C ASP A 71 -13.05 -3.67 12.50
N VAL A 72 -12.98 -4.61 11.54
CA VAL A 72 -12.56 -4.31 10.17
C VAL A 72 -13.75 -4.43 9.22
N ILE A 73 -13.98 -3.36 8.45
CA ILE A 73 -15.15 -3.21 7.58
C ILE A 73 -14.66 -2.90 6.17
N GLY A 74 -15.07 -3.70 5.18
CA GLY A 74 -14.87 -3.37 3.76
C GLY A 74 -16.15 -2.87 3.12
N LEU A 75 -16.06 -1.80 2.32
CA LEU A 75 -17.13 -1.33 1.45
C LEU A 75 -16.73 -1.54 0.00
N ASP A 76 -17.61 -2.14 -0.80
CA ASP A 76 -17.42 -2.20 -2.25
C ASP A 76 -18.75 -2.04 -2.97
N LEU A 77 -18.71 -1.52 -4.19
CA LEU A 77 -19.90 -1.39 -5.03
C LEU A 77 -20.28 -2.71 -5.71
N GLN A 78 -19.32 -3.62 -5.93
CA GLN A 78 -19.55 -4.86 -6.67
C GLN A 78 -19.99 -5.99 -5.73
N PRO A 79 -21.22 -6.54 -5.89
CA PRO A 79 -21.71 -7.63 -5.03
C PRO A 79 -20.83 -8.88 -5.09
N VAL A 80 -20.23 -9.16 -6.25
CA VAL A 80 -19.34 -10.31 -6.45
C VAL A 80 -18.05 -10.18 -5.63
N HIS A 81 -17.51 -8.96 -5.52
CA HIS A 81 -16.34 -8.71 -4.68
C HIS A 81 -16.66 -8.89 -3.19
N VAL A 82 -17.81 -8.36 -2.75
CA VAL A 82 -18.30 -8.50 -1.37
C VAL A 82 -18.49 -9.97 -1.01
N ALA A 83 -19.19 -10.73 -1.85
CA ALA A 83 -19.42 -12.16 -1.61
C ALA A 83 -18.10 -12.95 -1.51
N GLU A 84 -17.15 -12.69 -2.41
CA GLU A 84 -15.83 -13.36 -2.36
C GLU A 84 -15.05 -12.97 -1.09
N ALA A 85 -15.10 -11.70 -0.68
CA ALA A 85 -14.44 -11.22 0.53
C ALA A 85 -15.01 -11.89 1.80
N GLU A 86 -16.33 -12.08 1.87
CA GLU A 86 -16.99 -12.82 2.95
C GLU A 86 -16.58 -14.29 2.98
N GLU A 87 -16.52 -14.96 1.82
CA GLU A 87 -16.01 -16.34 1.73
C GLU A 87 -14.57 -16.45 2.25
N VAL A 88 -13.70 -15.53 1.86
CA VAL A 88 -12.29 -15.51 2.29
C VAL A 88 -12.18 -15.29 3.80
N ALA A 89 -12.96 -14.35 4.36
CA ALA A 89 -12.98 -14.11 5.80
C ALA A 89 -13.52 -15.32 6.58
N ALA A 90 -14.58 -15.97 6.07
CA ALA A 90 -15.13 -17.18 6.67
C ALA A 90 -14.12 -18.34 6.67
N GLU A 91 -13.47 -18.61 5.53
CA GLU A 91 -12.44 -19.65 5.41
C GLU A 91 -11.23 -19.40 6.32
N ALA A 92 -10.84 -18.12 6.51
CA ALA A 92 -9.75 -17.74 7.40
C ALA A 92 -10.16 -17.65 8.88
N GLY A 93 -11.45 -17.77 9.20
CA GLY A 93 -11.98 -17.66 10.56
C GLY A 93 -11.91 -16.24 11.14
N LEU A 94 -12.13 -15.23 10.30
CA LEU A 94 -12.02 -13.81 10.63
C LEU A 94 -13.39 -13.22 11.03
N ALA A 95 -13.88 -13.56 12.21
CA ALA A 95 -15.18 -13.08 12.72
C ALA A 95 -15.28 -11.57 12.96
N ASN A 96 -14.15 -10.85 12.91
CA ASN A 96 -14.06 -9.41 13.09
C ASN A 96 -13.83 -8.65 11.76
N ALA A 97 -14.03 -9.32 10.63
CA ALA A 97 -14.07 -8.70 9.31
C ALA A 97 -15.49 -8.84 8.74
N ARG A 98 -16.08 -7.74 8.27
CA ARG A 98 -17.36 -7.77 7.53
C ARG A 98 -17.28 -6.92 6.27
N PHE A 99 -18.08 -7.27 5.28
CA PHE A 99 -18.10 -6.60 3.98
C PHE A 99 -19.52 -6.15 3.66
N ILE A 100 -19.65 -4.94 3.10
CA ILE A 100 -20.94 -4.31 2.85
C ILE A 100 -20.95 -3.82 1.40
N GLU A 101 -21.95 -4.26 0.64
CA GLU A 101 -22.27 -3.65 -0.65
C GLU A 101 -22.80 -2.24 -0.43
N ALA A 102 -22.12 -1.23 -0.97
CA ALA A 102 -22.52 0.15 -0.78
C ALA A 102 -22.21 1.03 -1.99
N ASP A 103 -23.21 1.81 -2.42
CA ASP A 103 -23.01 2.94 -3.31
C ASP A 103 -22.76 4.21 -2.49
N LEU A 104 -21.53 4.70 -2.52
CA LEU A 104 -21.12 5.88 -1.76
C LEU A 104 -21.84 7.15 -2.23
N ALA A 105 -22.30 7.21 -3.49
CA ALA A 105 -23.01 8.37 -4.01
C ALA A 105 -24.44 8.48 -3.44
N GLU A 106 -25.09 7.36 -3.14
CA GLU A 106 -26.51 7.31 -2.76
C GLU A 106 -26.75 7.41 -1.24
N LEU A 107 -25.72 7.13 -0.43
CA LEU A 107 -25.87 7.07 1.04
C LEU A 107 -25.62 8.42 1.72
N ASP A 108 -26.59 8.83 2.53
CA ASP A 108 -26.53 10.04 3.35
C ASP A 108 -25.88 9.81 4.73
N ALA A 109 -25.72 10.87 5.51
CA ALA A 109 -25.08 10.79 6.83
C ALA A 109 -25.85 9.88 7.81
N ALA A 110 -27.20 9.92 7.79
CA ALA A 110 -28.03 9.11 8.68
C ALA A 110 -27.97 7.61 8.30
N ALA A 111 -27.88 7.29 7.01
CA ALA A 111 -27.61 5.94 6.55
C ALA A 111 -26.25 5.45 7.03
N TRP A 112 -25.20 6.28 6.92
CA TRP A 112 -23.89 5.92 7.43
C TRP A 112 -23.87 5.72 8.93
N GLU A 113 -24.55 6.57 9.69
CA GLU A 113 -24.69 6.46 11.16
C GLU A 113 -25.28 5.11 11.59
N ARG A 114 -26.26 4.60 10.84
CA ARG A 114 -26.87 3.27 11.10
C ARG A 114 -25.99 2.09 10.69
N LEU A 115 -25.25 2.23 9.58
CA LEU A 115 -24.48 1.12 9.00
C LEU A 115 -23.12 0.89 9.68
N LEU A 116 -22.50 1.96 10.19
CA LEU A 116 -21.13 1.90 10.68
C LEU A 116 -21.04 2.22 12.19
N PRO A 117 -19.91 1.91 12.85
CA PRO A 117 -19.47 2.58 14.07
C PRO A 117 -18.57 3.78 13.72
N PRO A 118 -18.19 4.65 14.69
CA PRO A 118 -17.11 5.61 14.47
C PRO A 118 -15.84 4.87 14.05
N VAL A 119 -15.10 5.43 13.10
CA VAL A 119 -13.95 4.78 12.45
C VAL A 119 -12.66 5.49 12.82
N ASP A 120 -11.63 4.72 13.21
CA ASP A 120 -10.31 5.25 13.58
C ASP A 120 -9.39 5.39 12.37
N VAL A 121 -9.46 4.46 11.41
CA VAL A 121 -8.65 4.48 10.19
C VAL A 121 -9.51 4.14 8.98
N VAL A 122 -9.51 5.02 7.99
CA VAL A 122 -10.13 4.81 6.69
C VAL A 122 -9.03 4.61 5.64
N ILE A 123 -9.15 3.58 4.83
CA ILE A 123 -8.31 3.31 3.67
C ILE A 123 -9.15 3.59 2.43
N CYS A 124 -8.63 4.39 1.52
CA CYS A 124 -9.26 4.74 0.24
C CYS A 124 -8.19 4.70 -0.84
N HIS A 125 -7.80 3.50 -1.25
CA HIS A 125 -6.67 3.30 -2.16
C HIS A 125 -7.17 2.90 -3.54
N GLY A 126 -6.87 3.70 -4.57
CA GLY A 126 -7.24 3.37 -5.94
C GLY A 126 -8.73 3.59 -6.24
N VAL A 127 -9.38 4.50 -5.50
CA VAL A 127 -10.79 4.87 -5.72
C VAL A 127 -10.90 6.30 -6.24
N TRP A 128 -10.36 7.28 -5.52
CA TRP A 128 -10.58 8.72 -5.78
C TRP A 128 -10.40 9.13 -7.25
N THR A 129 -9.31 8.67 -7.89
CA THR A 129 -9.00 8.98 -9.30
C THR A 129 -9.99 8.39 -10.30
N TRP A 130 -10.65 7.28 -9.97
CA TRP A 130 -11.37 6.42 -10.90
C TRP A 130 -12.89 6.59 -10.86
N VAL A 131 -13.40 7.44 -9.96
CA VAL A 131 -14.81 7.58 -9.69
C VAL A 131 -15.30 9.00 -10.00
N PRO A 132 -16.59 9.17 -10.38
CA PRO A 132 -17.16 10.48 -10.64
C PRO A 132 -17.30 11.32 -9.36
N ASP A 133 -17.54 12.62 -9.56
CA ASP A 133 -17.59 13.60 -8.47
C ASP A 133 -18.66 13.26 -7.41
N ALA A 134 -19.81 12.70 -7.81
CA ALA A 134 -20.85 12.25 -6.86
C ALA A 134 -20.35 11.20 -5.85
N VAL A 135 -19.47 10.29 -6.28
CA VAL A 135 -18.85 9.29 -5.40
C VAL A 135 -17.80 9.95 -4.50
N ARG A 136 -17.03 10.91 -5.01
CA ARG A 136 -16.06 11.69 -4.20
C ARG A 136 -16.76 12.48 -3.10
N GLU A 137 -17.87 13.14 -3.44
CA GLU A 137 -18.75 13.81 -2.48
C GLU A 137 -19.31 12.84 -1.44
N GLY A 138 -19.68 11.63 -1.87
CA GLY A 138 -20.07 10.51 -1.02
C GLY A 138 -18.99 10.11 0.00
N ILE A 139 -17.75 9.98 -0.46
CA ILE A 139 -16.58 9.71 0.41
C ILE A 139 -16.42 10.83 1.45
N VAL A 140 -16.44 12.10 1.03
CA VAL A 140 -16.31 13.25 1.94
C VAL A 140 -17.44 13.26 2.98
N ARG A 141 -18.68 12.97 2.57
CA ARG A 141 -19.84 12.88 3.45
C ARG A 141 -19.71 11.74 4.48
N LEU A 142 -19.27 10.55 4.05
CA LEU A 142 -18.97 9.43 4.93
C LEU A 142 -17.91 9.82 5.96
N LEU A 143 -16.78 10.37 5.52
CA LEU A 143 -15.68 10.77 6.38
C LEU A 143 -16.14 11.78 7.44
N ARG A 144 -16.91 12.79 7.03
CA ARG A 144 -17.47 13.79 7.95
C ARG A 144 -18.34 13.14 9.02
N ALA A 145 -19.20 12.20 8.62
CA ALA A 145 -20.14 11.53 9.51
C ALA A 145 -19.45 10.53 10.45
N ARG A 146 -18.48 9.74 9.97
CA ARG A 146 -18.01 8.54 10.67
C ARG A 146 -16.57 8.54 11.11
N LEU A 147 -15.68 9.33 10.52
CA LEU A 147 -14.28 9.34 10.95
C LEU A 147 -14.18 9.98 12.34
N ALA A 148 -13.64 9.24 13.30
CA ALA A 148 -13.51 9.70 14.68
C ALA A 148 -12.54 10.90 14.79
N PRO A 149 -12.66 11.75 15.83
CA PRO A 149 -11.61 12.72 16.15
C PRO A 149 -10.26 12.02 16.36
N GLY A 150 -9.20 12.53 15.74
CA GLY A 150 -7.89 11.88 15.70
C GLY A 150 -7.78 10.72 14.69
N GLY A 151 -8.86 10.39 14.00
CA GLY A 151 -8.91 9.35 12.98
C GLY A 151 -8.14 9.73 11.71
N LEU A 152 -7.72 8.70 10.99
CA LEU A 152 -6.90 8.81 9.78
C LEU A 152 -7.68 8.48 8.52
N LEU A 153 -7.35 9.15 7.43
CA LEU A 153 -7.62 8.70 6.06
C LEU A 153 -6.28 8.44 5.36
N LEU A 154 -6.03 7.21 4.95
CA LEU A 154 -5.00 6.85 3.97
C LEU A 154 -5.63 6.87 2.58
N VAL A 155 -5.17 7.76 1.70
CA VAL A 155 -5.72 7.91 0.34
C VAL A 155 -4.63 7.75 -0.72
N GLY A 156 -4.85 6.82 -1.65
CA GLY A 156 -3.96 6.54 -2.77
C GLY A 156 -4.58 6.96 -4.11
N TYR A 157 -3.88 7.80 -4.88
CA TYR A 157 -4.42 8.42 -6.10
C TYR A 157 -3.34 8.78 -7.13
N ASN A 158 -3.74 8.80 -8.40
CA ASN A 158 -2.91 9.34 -9.48
C ASN A 158 -2.87 10.87 -9.36
N ALA A 159 -1.67 11.43 -9.33
CA ALA A 159 -1.43 12.83 -9.03
C ALA A 159 -0.99 13.62 -10.27
N LEU A 160 -1.38 14.89 -10.28
CA LEU A 160 -0.83 15.91 -11.18
C LEU A 160 0.28 16.68 -10.46
N PRO A 161 1.31 17.16 -11.20
CA PRO A 161 1.46 17.09 -12.65
C PRO A 161 2.03 15.75 -13.16
N GLY A 162 2.36 14.80 -12.29
CA GLY A 162 3.05 13.56 -12.64
C GLY A 162 2.41 12.77 -13.80
N TYR A 163 1.07 12.68 -13.85
CA TYR A 163 0.34 12.00 -14.93
C TYR A 163 -0.13 12.92 -16.07
N ALA A 164 0.29 14.18 -16.14
CA ALA A 164 -0.17 15.11 -17.17
C ALA A 164 0.11 14.61 -18.60
N ASP A 165 1.24 13.95 -18.82
CA ASP A 165 1.64 13.37 -20.11
C ASP A 165 0.88 12.10 -20.50
N CYS A 166 0.00 11.59 -19.62
CA CYS A 166 -0.85 10.44 -19.87
C CYS A 166 -2.31 10.83 -20.21
N ILE A 167 -2.70 12.11 -20.07
CA ILE A 167 -4.09 12.58 -20.27
C ILE A 167 -4.58 12.32 -21.69
N ALA A 168 -3.83 12.75 -22.70
CA ALA A 168 -4.21 12.55 -24.09
C ALA A 168 -4.27 11.05 -24.46
N LEU A 169 -3.30 10.28 -23.97
CA LEU A 169 -3.24 8.85 -24.20
C LEU A 169 -4.43 8.11 -23.60
N GLN A 170 -4.76 8.37 -22.33
CA GLN A 170 -5.89 7.75 -21.65
C GLN A 170 -7.21 8.08 -22.36
N ARG A 171 -7.40 9.35 -22.76
CA ARG A 171 -8.61 9.75 -23.51
C ARG A 171 -8.76 8.96 -24.81
N LEU A 172 -7.68 8.78 -25.54
CA LEU A 172 -7.69 8.01 -26.78
C LEU A 172 -7.99 6.52 -26.53
N LEU A 173 -7.36 5.91 -25.52
CA LEU A 173 -7.62 4.52 -25.13
C LEU A 173 -9.08 4.28 -24.73
N PHE A 174 -9.65 5.20 -23.96
CA PHE A 174 -11.07 5.19 -23.63
C PHE A 174 -11.95 5.21 -24.89
N GLU A 175 -11.73 6.17 -25.79
CA GLU A 175 -12.49 6.32 -27.04
C GLU A 175 -12.39 5.10 -27.97
N ALA A 176 -11.21 4.48 -28.04
CA ALA A 176 -11.00 3.26 -28.83
C ALA A 176 -11.69 2.05 -28.19
N SER A 177 -11.61 1.90 -26.86
CA SER A 177 -12.24 0.80 -26.14
C SER A 177 -13.76 0.75 -26.34
N ARG A 178 -14.42 1.92 -26.45
CA ARG A 178 -15.87 2.01 -26.72
C ARG A 178 -16.28 1.50 -28.09
N ARG A 179 -15.36 1.50 -29.06
CA ARG A 179 -15.60 1.09 -30.45
C ARG A 179 -15.15 -0.35 -30.70
N ALA A 180 -14.36 -0.93 -29.80
CA ALA A 180 -13.83 -2.27 -29.96
C ALA A 180 -14.93 -3.33 -29.80
N SER A 181 -14.90 -4.32 -30.69
CA SER A 181 -15.72 -5.53 -30.61
C SER A 181 -15.01 -6.62 -29.79
N GLY A 182 -15.74 -7.62 -29.30
CA GLY A 182 -15.14 -8.77 -28.61
C GLY A 182 -15.02 -8.64 -27.09
N GLY A 183 -15.85 -7.80 -26.46
CA GLY A 183 -15.87 -7.63 -25.01
C GLY A 183 -14.57 -7.04 -24.46
N GLU A 184 -14.31 -7.24 -23.17
CA GLU A 184 -13.17 -6.61 -22.47
C GLU A 184 -11.81 -7.14 -22.96
N ALA A 185 -11.72 -8.41 -23.34
CA ALA A 185 -10.50 -8.98 -23.93
C ALA A 185 -10.18 -8.34 -25.29
N GLY A 186 -11.19 -8.14 -26.15
CA GLY A 186 -11.04 -7.42 -27.41
C GLY A 186 -10.67 -5.96 -27.21
N GLN A 187 -11.25 -5.31 -26.20
CA GLN A 187 -10.89 -3.93 -25.80
C GLN A 187 -9.43 -3.82 -25.37
N ALA A 188 -8.95 -4.74 -24.53
CA ALA A 188 -7.56 -4.73 -24.06
C ALA A 188 -6.58 -4.98 -25.21
N ALA A 189 -6.87 -5.94 -26.09
CA ALA A 189 -6.05 -6.20 -27.26
C ALA A 189 -6.00 -4.99 -28.21
N ALA A 190 -7.13 -4.34 -28.46
CA ALA A 190 -7.20 -3.14 -29.29
C ALA A 190 -6.42 -1.96 -28.66
N GLY A 191 -6.55 -1.77 -27.35
CA GLY A 191 -5.79 -0.75 -26.61
C GLY A 191 -4.29 -0.97 -26.66
N LEU A 192 -3.83 -2.22 -26.47
CA LEU A 192 -2.42 -2.58 -26.58
C LEU A 192 -1.88 -2.36 -28.01
N ALA A 193 -2.60 -2.83 -29.03
CA ALA A 193 -2.20 -2.61 -30.42
C ALA A 193 -2.09 -1.12 -30.76
N MET A 194 -3.02 -0.30 -30.25
CA MET A 194 -2.96 1.15 -30.43
C MET A 194 -1.77 1.78 -29.71
N LEU A 195 -1.47 1.36 -28.47
CA LEU A 195 -0.29 1.82 -27.73
C LEU A 195 1.00 1.53 -28.49
N GLU A 196 1.16 0.30 -28.97
CA GLU A 196 2.34 -0.13 -29.72
C GLU A 196 2.47 0.65 -31.04
N HIS A 197 1.36 0.85 -31.76
CA HIS A 197 1.37 1.62 -33.00
C HIS A 197 1.75 3.09 -32.79
N LEU A 198 1.19 3.75 -31.78
CA LEU A 198 1.52 5.14 -31.45
C LEU A 198 2.99 5.29 -31.05
N ARG A 199 3.50 4.36 -30.25
CA ARG A 199 4.92 4.29 -29.88
C ARG A 199 5.80 4.22 -31.13
N ASP A 200 5.50 3.29 -32.04
CA ASP A 200 6.32 3.02 -33.22
C ASP A 200 6.31 4.20 -34.20
N MET A 201 5.19 4.94 -34.27
CA MET A 201 5.06 6.17 -35.04
C MET A 201 5.72 7.40 -34.40
N GLY A 202 6.14 7.32 -33.14
CA GLY A 202 6.78 8.43 -32.42
C GLY A 202 5.86 9.63 -32.21
N CYS A 203 4.57 9.41 -31.89
CA CYS A 203 3.61 10.50 -31.76
C CYS A 203 4.00 11.52 -30.66
N PRO A 204 3.78 12.83 -30.88
CA PRO A 204 4.39 13.90 -30.08
C PRO A 204 3.84 14.08 -28.66
N TYR A 205 2.66 13.53 -28.36
CA TYR A 205 1.98 13.70 -27.06
C TYR A 205 1.91 12.40 -26.24
N LEU A 206 2.83 11.48 -26.50
CA LEU A 206 2.98 10.27 -25.71
C LEU A 206 3.74 10.55 -24.41
N PRO A 207 3.47 9.76 -23.35
CA PRO A 207 4.24 9.87 -22.12
C PRO A 207 5.72 9.57 -22.37
N ARG A 208 6.57 10.00 -21.43
CA ARG A 208 8.01 9.71 -21.47
C ARG A 208 8.26 8.23 -21.78
N ARG A 209 9.24 7.93 -22.65
CA ARG A 209 9.48 6.57 -23.18
C ARG A 209 9.48 5.48 -22.11
N GLY A 210 10.20 5.67 -20.99
CA GLY A 210 10.22 4.66 -19.91
C GLY A 210 8.84 4.37 -19.32
N VAL A 211 7.98 5.38 -19.20
CA VAL A 211 6.61 5.24 -18.70
C VAL A 211 5.73 4.56 -19.75
N LEU A 212 5.87 4.94 -21.02
CA LEU A 212 5.13 4.30 -22.11
C LEU A 212 5.44 2.79 -22.20
N GLU A 213 6.72 2.41 -22.13
CA GLU A 213 7.12 1.00 -22.15
C GLU A 213 6.59 0.25 -20.91
N GLN A 214 6.55 0.88 -19.74
CA GLN A 214 5.92 0.29 -18.54
C GLN A 214 4.42 0.05 -18.72
N ILE A 215 3.71 1.00 -19.32
CA ILE A 215 2.27 0.85 -19.63
C ILE A 215 2.07 -0.31 -20.61
N ILE A 216 2.87 -0.40 -21.67
CA ILE A 216 2.80 -1.46 -22.67
C ILE A 216 3.12 -2.83 -22.04
N ALA A 217 4.18 -2.92 -21.23
CA ALA A 217 4.54 -4.14 -20.52
C ALA A 217 3.41 -4.62 -19.60
N THR A 218 2.86 -3.70 -18.79
CA THR A 218 1.72 -3.99 -17.91
C THR A 218 0.49 -4.42 -18.72
N ALA A 219 0.26 -3.83 -19.88
CA ALA A 219 -0.86 -4.18 -20.74
C ALA A 219 -0.77 -5.59 -21.32
N ARG A 220 0.45 -6.07 -21.59
CA ARG A 220 0.70 -7.44 -22.03
C ARG A 220 0.49 -8.46 -20.91
N GLU A 221 0.94 -8.13 -19.70
CA GLU A 221 0.87 -9.03 -18.55
C GLU A 221 -0.51 -9.07 -17.90
N ALA A 222 -1.20 -7.93 -17.81
CA ALA A 222 -2.45 -7.78 -17.08
C ALA A 222 -3.53 -7.02 -17.88
N PRO A 223 -4.14 -7.62 -18.91
CA PRO A 223 -5.20 -7.01 -19.71
C PRO A 223 -6.39 -6.49 -18.88
N ALA A 224 -6.76 -7.20 -17.82
CA ALA A 224 -7.84 -6.80 -16.92
C ALA A 224 -7.53 -5.52 -16.14
N TYR A 225 -6.28 -5.38 -15.69
CA TYR A 225 -5.83 -4.15 -15.05
C TYR A 225 -5.89 -2.97 -16.00
N MET A 226 -5.54 -3.16 -17.28
CA MET A 226 -5.63 -2.10 -18.28
C MET A 226 -7.04 -1.58 -18.47
N ALA A 227 -8.04 -2.45 -18.45
CA ALA A 227 -9.42 -2.02 -18.57
C ALA A 227 -9.84 -1.12 -17.41
N HIS A 228 -9.53 -1.53 -16.18
CA HIS A 228 -9.77 -0.74 -14.98
C HIS A 228 -8.99 0.58 -14.98
N GLU A 229 -7.70 0.53 -15.35
CA GLU A 229 -6.76 1.64 -15.25
C GLU A 229 -6.80 2.61 -16.46
N TRP A 230 -7.35 2.25 -17.61
CA TRP A 230 -7.25 3.15 -18.78
C TRP A 230 -8.53 3.30 -19.56
N PHE A 231 -9.50 2.39 -19.43
CA PHE A 231 -10.72 2.41 -20.24
C PHE A 231 -11.94 2.95 -19.48
N THR A 232 -11.76 3.56 -18.33
CA THR A 232 -12.84 4.27 -17.62
C THR A 232 -13.05 5.70 -18.18
N PRO A 233 -14.30 6.20 -18.22
CA PRO A 233 -14.57 7.61 -18.52
C PRO A 233 -14.17 8.56 -17.38
N PHE A 234 -13.94 8.05 -16.17
CA PHE A 234 -13.80 8.85 -14.95
C PHE A 234 -12.37 8.99 -14.47
N TRP A 235 -11.38 8.51 -15.24
CA TRP A 235 -9.98 8.69 -14.88
C TRP A 235 -9.61 10.17 -14.83
N ARG A 236 -9.43 10.67 -13.61
CA ARG A 236 -9.11 12.07 -13.35
C ARG A 236 -8.05 12.16 -12.27
N PRO A 237 -6.75 12.15 -12.66
CA PRO A 237 -5.66 12.53 -11.77
C PRO A 237 -5.91 13.92 -11.19
N VAL A 238 -5.41 14.16 -9.99
CA VAL A 238 -5.72 15.38 -9.22
C VAL A 238 -4.46 16.00 -8.65
N PHE A 239 -4.43 17.33 -8.52
CA PHE A 239 -3.39 18.00 -7.75
C PHE A 239 -3.61 17.72 -6.26
N HIS A 240 -2.53 17.43 -5.52
CA HIS A 240 -2.61 17.18 -4.08
C HIS A 240 -3.37 18.30 -3.34
N ALA A 241 -3.11 19.55 -3.69
CA ALA A 241 -3.75 20.72 -3.07
C ALA A 241 -5.28 20.76 -3.29
N ASP A 242 -5.77 20.25 -4.42
CA ASP A 242 -7.21 20.21 -4.71
C ASP A 242 -7.90 19.10 -3.92
N LEU A 243 -7.29 17.92 -3.90
CA LEU A 243 -7.75 16.81 -3.06
C LEU A 243 -7.76 17.21 -1.57
N ALA A 244 -6.72 17.89 -1.09
CA ALA A 244 -6.67 18.39 0.28
C ALA A 244 -7.80 19.38 0.59
N ARG A 245 -8.17 20.24 -0.38
CA ARG A 245 -9.30 21.17 -0.24
C ARG A 245 -10.64 20.46 -0.15
N ASP A 246 -10.85 19.43 -0.97
CA ASP A 246 -12.07 18.62 -0.93
C ASP A 246 -12.20 17.89 0.41
N LEU A 247 -11.09 17.31 0.90
CA LEU A 247 -11.05 16.61 2.19
C LEU A 247 -11.17 17.56 3.39
N ALA A 248 -10.73 18.82 3.28
CA ALA A 248 -10.92 19.82 4.33
C ALA A 248 -12.41 20.05 4.64
N ALA A 249 -13.31 19.81 3.69
CA ALA A 249 -14.75 19.83 3.97
C ALA A 249 -15.18 18.73 4.97
N ALA A 250 -14.43 17.64 5.14
CA ALA A 250 -14.66 16.65 6.20
C ALA A 250 -13.93 16.99 7.52
N GLY A 251 -13.28 18.16 7.61
CA GLY A 251 -12.45 18.55 8.77
C GLY A 251 -11.11 17.82 8.82
N LEU A 252 -10.61 17.38 7.65
CA LEU A 252 -9.34 16.70 7.51
C LEU A 252 -8.21 17.68 7.18
N GLU A 253 -7.04 17.44 7.78
CA GLU A 253 -5.81 18.17 7.53
C GLU A 253 -4.73 17.20 7.02
N TYR A 254 -3.84 17.68 6.14
CA TYR A 254 -2.76 16.85 5.64
C TYR A 254 -1.78 16.50 6.77
N GLY A 255 -1.63 15.20 7.05
CA GLY A 255 -0.77 14.66 8.09
C GLY A 255 0.62 14.27 7.59
N GLY A 256 0.76 13.91 6.32
CA GLY A 256 2.02 13.53 5.69
C GLY A 256 1.84 12.42 4.65
N THR A 257 2.92 12.13 3.93
CA THR A 257 2.96 11.07 2.93
C THR A 257 3.14 9.69 3.57
N ALA A 258 2.38 8.70 3.11
CA ALA A 258 2.58 7.29 3.47
C ALA A 258 3.79 6.66 2.76
N ARG A 259 4.49 7.42 1.89
CA ARG A 259 5.72 7.00 1.21
C ARG A 259 6.86 8.00 1.47
N PRO A 260 7.42 8.03 2.70
CA PRO A 260 8.43 9.01 3.09
C PRO A 260 9.66 9.06 2.19
N GLY A 261 10.23 7.92 1.79
CA GLY A 261 11.52 7.95 1.08
C GLY A 261 11.47 8.55 -0.32
N VAL A 262 10.48 8.19 -1.14
CA VAL A 262 10.23 8.85 -2.46
C VAL A 262 9.74 10.30 -2.35
N SER A 263 9.39 10.75 -1.14
CA SER A 263 8.92 12.11 -0.89
C SER A 263 9.94 12.98 -0.14
N ALA A 264 11.04 12.40 0.35
CA ALA A 264 12.04 13.09 1.19
C ALA A 264 12.94 13.97 0.32
N PRO A 265 12.82 15.32 0.37
CA PRO A 265 13.58 16.20 -0.52
C PRO A 265 15.09 16.07 -0.33
N ALA A 266 15.54 15.77 0.90
CA ALA A 266 16.96 15.56 1.21
C ALA A 266 17.58 14.37 0.46
N LEU A 267 16.78 13.34 0.15
CA LEU A 267 17.23 12.15 -0.58
C LEU A 267 17.03 12.31 -2.09
N GLN A 268 15.92 12.92 -2.49
CA GLN A 268 15.46 12.90 -3.87
C GLN A 268 15.95 14.09 -4.69
N LEU A 269 16.26 15.23 -4.06
CA LEU A 269 16.59 16.47 -4.76
C LEU A 269 18.07 16.84 -4.63
N ARG A 270 18.56 17.62 -5.58
CA ARG A 270 19.84 18.32 -5.45
C ARG A 270 19.67 19.53 -4.52
N ALA A 271 20.79 20.06 -4.02
CA ALA A 271 20.77 21.18 -3.07
C ALA A 271 20.11 22.45 -3.63
N ASP A 272 20.32 22.76 -4.92
CA ASP A 272 19.69 23.88 -5.64
C ASP A 272 18.16 23.73 -5.72
N GLN A 273 17.68 22.52 -6.05
CA GLN A 273 16.25 22.21 -6.11
C GLN A 273 15.60 22.24 -4.73
N ARG A 274 16.28 21.69 -3.71
CA ARG A 274 15.80 21.69 -2.32
C ARG A 274 15.65 23.12 -1.78
N ALA A 275 16.59 24.02 -2.11
CA ALA A 275 16.52 25.42 -1.69
C ALA A 275 15.25 26.14 -2.19
N ILE A 276 14.66 25.71 -3.32
CA ILE A 276 13.36 26.22 -3.79
C ILE A 276 12.27 25.88 -2.77
N LEU A 277 12.24 24.65 -2.26
CA LEU A 277 11.25 24.23 -1.27
C LEU A 277 11.48 24.89 0.08
N ASP A 278 12.73 24.97 0.51
CA ASP A 278 13.13 25.59 1.79
C ASP A 278 12.77 27.09 1.84
N GLY A 279 12.72 27.76 0.68
CA GLY A 279 12.30 29.16 0.55
C GLY A 279 10.79 29.38 0.58
N LEU A 280 9.97 28.32 0.56
CA LEU A 280 8.50 28.42 0.59
C LEU A 280 7.96 28.23 2.01
N VAL A 281 6.87 28.93 2.33
CA VAL A 281 6.14 28.73 3.58
C VAL A 281 5.54 27.32 3.59
N PRO A 282 5.71 26.52 4.68
CA PRO A 282 5.10 25.20 4.82
C PRO A 282 3.58 25.25 4.62
N SER A 283 3.12 24.79 3.45
CA SER A 283 1.75 24.92 2.98
C SER A 283 1.52 24.03 1.76
N MET A 284 0.28 23.97 1.27
CA MET A 284 -0.04 23.28 0.01
C MET A 284 0.74 23.83 -1.20
N THR A 285 1.22 25.07 -1.14
CA THR A 285 2.13 25.63 -2.16
C THR A 285 3.45 24.89 -2.20
N GLN A 286 4.02 24.58 -1.03
CA GLN A 286 5.28 23.82 -0.93
C GLN A 286 5.10 22.39 -1.43
N GLU A 287 3.98 21.73 -1.10
CA GLU A 287 3.65 20.40 -1.63
C GLU A 287 3.48 20.41 -3.16
N THR A 288 2.78 21.41 -3.69
CA THR A 288 2.59 21.58 -5.13
C THR A 288 3.92 21.82 -5.85
N ALA A 289 4.79 22.67 -5.30
CA ALA A 289 6.14 22.88 -5.83
C ALA A 289 6.96 21.59 -5.77
N ALA A 290 6.85 20.82 -4.68
CA ALA A 290 7.53 19.55 -4.56
C ALA A 290 7.03 18.53 -5.60
N ASP A 291 5.74 18.52 -5.96
CA ASP A 291 5.19 17.67 -7.03
C ASP A 291 5.68 18.03 -8.44
N VAL A 292 6.24 19.23 -8.63
CA VAL A 292 6.96 19.61 -9.86
C VAL A 292 8.40 19.07 -9.85
N LEU A 293 9.04 19.01 -8.67
CA LEU A 293 10.45 18.63 -8.54
C LEU A 293 10.68 17.12 -8.33
N LEU A 294 9.69 16.44 -7.77
CA LEU A 294 9.74 15.02 -7.43
C LEU A 294 8.95 14.17 -8.43
N GLU A 295 9.47 12.99 -8.77
CA GLU A 295 8.79 12.06 -9.69
C GLU A 295 7.63 11.30 -9.01
N ARG A 296 6.55 12.03 -8.69
CA ARG A 296 5.37 11.51 -7.98
C ARG A 296 4.15 11.41 -8.91
N ARG A 297 4.11 10.34 -9.69
CA ARG A 297 2.92 9.99 -10.49
C ARG A 297 1.79 9.49 -9.59
N PHE A 298 2.10 8.58 -8.67
CA PHE A 298 1.15 8.07 -7.70
C PHE A 298 1.48 8.60 -6.30
N ARG A 299 0.51 9.22 -5.63
CA ARG A 299 0.63 9.64 -4.25
C ARG A 299 -0.17 8.70 -3.34
N SER A 300 0.36 8.48 -2.14
CA SER A 300 -0.35 7.83 -1.04
C SER A 300 -0.13 8.71 0.18
N ASP A 301 -1.18 9.40 0.61
CA ASP A 301 -1.12 10.46 1.61
C ASP A 301 -2.03 10.13 2.79
N ILE A 302 -1.66 10.63 3.97
CA ILE A 302 -2.40 10.45 5.21
C ILE A 302 -2.98 11.80 5.62
N PHE A 303 -4.29 11.84 5.78
CA PHE A 303 -5.02 12.98 6.32
C PHE A 303 -5.55 12.65 7.72
N VAL A 304 -5.62 13.64 8.59
CA VAL A 304 -5.97 13.47 10.01
C VAL A 304 -7.10 14.41 10.38
N ARG A 305 -8.10 13.91 11.11
CA ARG A 305 -9.15 14.74 11.69
C ARG A 305 -8.67 15.34 13.01
N GLY A 306 -8.42 16.66 13.04
CA GLY A 306 -7.87 17.34 14.22
C GLY A 306 -6.38 17.02 14.39
N ARG A 307 -5.58 17.41 13.40
CA ARG A 307 -4.13 17.12 13.37
C ARG A 307 -3.44 17.79 14.55
N ARG A 308 -2.45 17.10 15.13
CA ARG A 308 -1.56 17.63 16.17
C ARG A 308 -0.10 17.40 15.79
N THR A 309 0.78 18.30 16.21
CA THR A 309 2.23 18.16 16.07
C THR A 309 2.85 17.33 17.19
N GLY A 310 4.13 16.98 17.08
CA GLY A 310 4.88 16.21 18.09
C GLY A 310 5.18 14.77 17.67
N GLY A 311 4.98 14.43 16.39
CA GLY A 311 5.33 13.13 15.85
C GLY A 311 6.84 12.88 15.88
N LEU A 312 7.66 13.90 15.63
CA LEU A 312 9.12 13.77 15.61
C LEU A 312 9.68 13.40 16.99
N THR A 313 9.07 13.89 18.07
CA THR A 313 9.48 13.55 19.44
C THR A 313 9.23 12.09 19.79
N ALA A 314 8.21 11.46 19.19
CA ALA A 314 7.91 10.05 19.41
C ALA A 314 8.79 9.10 18.56
N LEU A 315 9.40 9.61 17.48
CA LEU A 315 10.14 8.83 16.50
C LEU A 315 11.25 7.94 17.11
N PRO A 316 12.11 8.41 18.05
CA PRO A 316 13.14 7.57 18.65
C PRO A 316 12.59 6.34 19.40
N GLY A 317 11.33 6.40 19.84
CA GLY A 317 10.66 5.32 20.56
C GLY A 317 10.16 4.18 19.66
N ILE A 318 10.09 4.37 18.35
CA ILE A 318 9.61 3.34 17.40
C ILE A 318 10.65 2.22 17.28
N VAL A 319 10.18 0.98 17.39
CA VAL A 319 11.00 -0.24 17.32
C VAL A 319 10.98 -0.77 15.89
N PHE A 320 12.13 -1.21 15.40
CA PHE A 320 12.29 -1.89 14.11
C PHE A 320 12.79 -3.31 14.30
N ALA A 321 12.35 -4.22 13.42
CA ALA A 321 12.88 -5.58 13.31
C ALA A 321 13.41 -5.82 11.89
N GLY A 322 14.54 -6.55 11.79
CA GLY A 322 15.08 -6.98 10.51
C GLY A 322 14.17 -8.00 9.82
N ILE A 323 14.13 -7.98 8.48
CA ILE A 323 13.42 -8.96 7.63
C ILE A 323 14.40 -9.69 6.71
N GLU A 324 15.16 -8.91 5.93
CA GLU A 324 16.08 -9.44 4.91
C GLU A 324 17.33 -8.56 4.95
N LEU A 325 18.20 -8.86 5.92
CA LEU A 325 19.39 -8.07 6.15
C LEU A 325 20.46 -8.41 5.08
N PRO A 326 21.11 -7.40 4.48
CA PRO A 326 22.16 -7.63 3.52
C PRO A 326 23.35 -8.36 4.16
N PRO A 327 24.02 -9.26 3.43
CA PRO A 327 25.17 -10.01 3.95
C PRO A 327 26.43 -9.14 4.09
N THR A 328 26.43 -7.97 3.47
CA THR A 328 27.49 -6.97 3.56
C THR A 328 26.98 -5.73 4.28
N PRO A 329 27.88 -4.93 4.90
CA PRO A 329 27.48 -3.73 5.61
C PRO A 329 27.18 -2.55 4.67
N ARG A 330 26.20 -2.76 3.79
CA ARG A 330 25.74 -1.81 2.78
C ARG A 330 24.22 -1.77 2.79
N ILE A 331 23.66 -0.61 3.10
CA ILE A 331 22.22 -0.35 3.00
C ILE A 331 21.99 0.57 1.82
N GLU A 332 21.32 0.07 0.78
CA GLU A 332 21.09 0.82 -0.45
C GLU A 332 19.62 1.20 -0.59
N VAL A 333 19.38 2.44 -1.04
CA VAL A 333 18.07 2.94 -1.44
C VAL A 333 18.15 3.52 -2.84
N THR A 334 17.07 3.39 -3.61
CA THR A 334 16.96 3.99 -4.95
C THR A 334 16.28 5.35 -4.85
N THR A 335 16.92 6.38 -5.41
CA THR A 335 16.36 7.73 -5.50
C THR A 335 16.18 8.13 -6.96
N GLN A 336 15.43 9.20 -7.24
CA GLN A 336 15.34 9.77 -8.59
C GLN A 336 16.68 10.31 -9.13
N ARG A 337 17.68 10.48 -8.25
CA ARG A 337 19.05 10.87 -8.60
C ARG A 337 19.97 9.68 -8.88
N GLY A 338 19.49 8.46 -8.66
CA GLY A 338 20.27 7.22 -8.70
C GLY A 338 20.35 6.50 -7.34
N PRO A 339 21.04 5.36 -7.28
CA PRO A 339 21.22 4.62 -6.03
C PRO A 339 22.06 5.42 -5.03
N LEU A 340 21.67 5.37 -3.76
CA LEU A 340 22.39 5.92 -2.62
C LEU A 340 22.63 4.79 -1.62
N ALA A 341 23.88 4.64 -1.17
CA ALA A 341 24.25 3.60 -0.23
C ALA A 341 24.86 4.19 1.04
N LEU A 342 24.45 3.68 2.20
CA LEU A 342 25.17 3.82 3.45
C LEU A 342 26.11 2.63 3.61
N GLU A 343 27.39 2.91 3.81
CA GLU A 343 28.46 1.91 3.97
C GLU A 343 29.32 2.23 5.21
N GLY A 344 30.16 1.27 5.61
CA GLY A 344 31.13 1.44 6.69
C GLY A 344 30.53 1.35 8.10
N PRO A 345 31.20 1.94 9.12
CA PRO A 345 30.84 1.73 10.53
C PRO A 345 29.37 2.03 10.89
N PRO A 346 28.71 3.08 10.34
CA PRO A 346 27.29 3.32 10.60
C PRO A 346 26.38 2.20 10.09
N ALA A 347 26.66 1.66 8.90
CA ALA A 347 25.88 0.54 8.33
C ALA A 347 26.11 -0.75 9.12
N GLU A 348 27.36 -1.04 9.48
CA GLU A 348 27.71 -2.18 10.35
C GLU A 348 26.95 -2.13 11.68
N ALA A 349 26.95 -0.98 12.34
CA ALA A 349 26.29 -0.79 13.62
C ALA A 349 24.77 -1.01 13.54
N ILE A 350 24.13 -0.51 12.48
CA ILE A 350 22.68 -0.67 12.26
C ILE A 350 22.33 -2.13 11.98
N LEU A 351 23.06 -2.77 11.06
CA LEU A 351 22.79 -4.14 10.65
C LEU A 351 23.07 -5.14 11.77
N ALA A 352 24.16 -4.95 12.53
CA ALA A 352 24.46 -5.77 13.69
C ALA A 352 23.39 -5.65 14.78
N ALA A 353 22.86 -4.44 15.01
CA ALA A 353 21.78 -4.24 15.97
C ALA A 353 20.47 -4.92 15.53
N LEU A 354 20.09 -4.81 14.26
CA LEU A 354 18.91 -5.47 13.71
C LEU A 354 19.05 -7.00 13.67
N ALA A 355 20.25 -7.51 13.42
CA ALA A 355 20.54 -8.95 13.44
C ALA A 355 20.45 -9.54 14.86
N ALA A 356 20.68 -8.72 15.89
CA ALA A 356 20.53 -9.13 17.29
C ALA A 356 19.06 -9.18 17.76
N GLY A 357 18.15 -8.51 17.04
CA GLY A 357 16.71 -8.52 17.31
C GLY A 357 16.06 -7.15 17.15
N PRO A 358 14.80 -6.99 17.59
CA PRO A 358 14.10 -5.72 17.53
C PRO A 358 14.80 -4.62 18.34
N VAL A 359 14.94 -3.43 17.75
CA VAL A 359 15.72 -2.31 18.31
C VAL A 359 15.01 -0.97 18.11
N ARG A 360 15.12 -0.06 19.09
CA ARG A 360 14.54 1.28 18.98
C ARG A 360 15.33 2.15 18.01
N LEU A 361 14.64 3.00 17.26
CA LEU A 361 15.28 4.00 16.38
C LEU A 361 16.27 4.90 17.13
N GLY A 362 15.96 5.28 18.37
CA GLY A 362 16.86 6.08 19.21
C GLY A 362 18.19 5.37 19.49
N ASP A 363 18.16 4.06 19.71
CA ASP A 363 19.36 3.26 19.95
C ASP A 363 20.19 3.10 18.68
N LEU A 364 19.54 2.93 17.53
CA LEU A 364 20.20 2.91 16.22
C LEU A 364 20.87 4.26 15.92
N ALA A 365 20.19 5.38 16.21
CA ALA A 365 20.73 6.72 16.06
C ALA A 365 21.98 6.93 16.93
N ALA A 366 21.91 6.53 18.21
CA ALA A 366 23.04 6.63 19.13
C ALA A 366 24.27 5.81 18.68
N ARG A 367 24.05 4.62 18.10
CA ARG A 367 25.13 3.72 17.66
C ARG A 367 25.77 4.14 16.33
N SER A 368 24.98 4.66 15.41
CA SER A 368 25.42 4.99 14.05
C SER A 368 25.89 6.44 13.89
N GLY A 369 25.50 7.33 14.80
CA GLY A 369 25.73 8.78 14.69
C GLY A 369 24.81 9.48 13.68
N LEU A 370 23.84 8.77 13.10
CA LEU A 370 22.85 9.31 12.18
C LEU A 370 21.57 9.73 12.92
N SER A 371 20.76 10.57 12.28
CA SER A 371 19.46 10.95 12.84
C SER A 371 18.46 9.78 12.78
N ALA A 372 17.54 9.71 13.75
CA ALA A 372 16.49 8.70 13.76
C ALA A 372 15.59 8.78 12.51
N ALA A 373 15.40 9.99 11.95
CA ALA A 373 14.63 10.19 10.73
C ALA A 373 15.32 9.62 9.49
N ASP A 374 16.63 9.86 9.33
CA ASP A 374 17.39 9.33 8.19
C ASP A 374 17.42 7.79 8.23
N ILE A 375 17.66 7.22 9.42
CA ILE A 375 17.64 5.76 9.61
C ILE A 375 16.26 5.20 9.28
N ALA A 376 15.19 5.80 9.80
CA ALA A 376 13.83 5.34 9.55
C ALA A 376 13.47 5.33 8.06
N VAL A 377 13.78 6.40 7.33
CA VAL A 377 13.51 6.49 5.90
C VAL A 377 14.34 5.45 5.14
N MET A 378 15.63 5.32 5.47
CA MET A 378 16.51 4.35 4.83
C MET A 378 16.05 2.91 5.06
N LEU A 379 15.68 2.53 6.29
CA LEU A 379 15.17 1.19 6.60
C LEU A 379 13.84 0.90 5.87
N LEU A 380 12.95 1.89 5.80
CA LEU A 380 11.64 1.76 5.15
C LEU A 380 11.76 1.55 3.62
N ASP A 381 12.65 2.30 2.96
CA ASP A 381 12.82 2.26 1.50
C ASP A 381 13.70 1.10 1.04
N SER A 382 14.73 0.73 1.81
CA SER A 382 15.57 -0.45 1.52
C SER A 382 14.86 -1.77 1.79
N ARG A 383 13.74 -1.74 2.55
CA ARG A 383 12.92 -2.90 2.93
C ARG A 383 13.65 -3.99 3.72
N ILE A 384 14.83 -3.70 4.26
CA ILE A 384 15.60 -4.66 5.06
C ILE A 384 15.04 -4.84 6.47
N ALA A 385 14.25 -3.87 6.94
CA ALA A 385 13.64 -3.85 8.26
C ALA A 385 12.28 -3.14 8.22
N VAL A 386 11.46 -3.39 9.23
CA VAL A 386 10.12 -2.79 9.35
C VAL A 386 9.83 -2.29 10.75
N PRO A 387 9.01 -1.22 10.88
CA PRO A 387 8.54 -0.77 12.18
C PRO A 387 7.58 -1.80 12.78
N LEU A 388 7.61 -1.93 14.11
CA LEU A 388 6.69 -2.77 14.86
C LEU A 388 5.52 -1.94 15.41
N TRP A 389 4.33 -2.54 15.40
CA TRP A 389 3.14 -2.01 16.06
C TRP A 389 3.04 -2.45 17.52
N ARG A 390 3.48 -3.69 17.78
CA ARG A 390 3.51 -4.35 19.09
C ARG A 390 4.89 -4.92 19.36
N ASP A 391 5.26 -4.98 20.62
CA ASP A 391 6.47 -5.68 21.04
C ASP A 391 6.31 -7.19 20.79
N ALA A 392 7.40 -7.85 20.38
CA ALA A 392 7.47 -9.31 20.24
C ALA A 392 7.97 -9.96 21.56
N PRO A 393 7.57 -11.22 21.88
CA PRO A 393 6.77 -12.15 21.08
C PRO A 393 5.27 -12.10 21.40
N LEU A 394 4.45 -12.40 20.39
CA LEU A 394 2.99 -12.43 20.52
C LEU A 394 2.45 -13.80 20.98
N HIS A 395 1.19 -13.81 21.43
CA HIS A 395 0.52 -15.01 21.92
C HIS A 395 0.31 -16.05 20.80
N ALA A 396 0.40 -17.34 21.16
CA ALA A 396 0.34 -18.46 20.19
C ALA A 396 -0.93 -18.45 19.32
N ALA A 397 -2.08 -18.07 19.89
CA ALA A 397 -3.33 -17.99 19.13
C ALA A 397 -3.31 -16.94 18.00
N GLY A 398 -2.55 -15.85 18.16
CA GLY A 398 -2.39 -14.82 17.14
C GLY A 398 -1.58 -15.33 15.95
N HIS A 399 -0.49 -16.06 16.23
CA HIS A 399 0.29 -16.74 15.19
C HIS A 399 -0.52 -17.81 14.46
N ALA A 400 -1.29 -18.63 15.17
CA ALA A 400 -2.15 -19.63 14.54
C ALA A 400 -3.23 -19.00 13.64
N ARG A 401 -3.78 -17.86 14.04
CA ARG A 401 -4.72 -17.08 13.22
C ARG A 401 -4.05 -16.52 11.96
N ALA A 402 -2.86 -15.93 12.11
CA ALA A 402 -2.07 -15.43 11.00
C ALA A 402 -1.72 -16.55 9.99
N ALA A 403 -1.30 -17.72 10.49
CA ALA A 403 -0.99 -18.88 9.67
C ALA A 403 -2.20 -19.38 8.87
N ARG A 404 -3.38 -19.49 9.49
CA ARG A 404 -4.62 -19.84 8.78
C ARG A 404 -4.94 -18.84 7.68
N CYS A 405 -4.84 -17.54 7.97
CA CYS A 405 -5.08 -16.50 6.98
C CYS A 405 -4.08 -16.61 5.81
N ASN A 406 -2.78 -16.74 6.08
CA ASN A 406 -1.75 -16.92 5.05
C ASN A 406 -2.06 -18.11 4.12
N ALA A 407 -2.47 -19.25 4.68
CA ALA A 407 -2.82 -20.43 3.90
C ALA A 407 -4.05 -20.20 2.99
N VAL A 408 -5.07 -19.48 3.48
CA VAL A 408 -6.24 -19.10 2.67
C VAL A 408 -5.83 -18.14 1.56
N MET A 409 -5.04 -17.11 1.86
CA MET A 409 -4.57 -16.13 0.86
C MET A 409 -3.75 -16.79 -0.25
N LEU A 410 -2.84 -17.69 0.13
CA LEU A 410 -2.06 -18.45 -0.84
C LEU A 410 -2.95 -19.33 -1.74
N ARG A 411 -3.93 -20.02 -1.16
CA ARG A 411 -4.84 -20.90 -1.93
C ARG A 411 -5.75 -20.12 -2.88
N ARG A 412 -6.34 -19.01 -2.41
CA ARG A 412 -7.32 -18.22 -3.17
C ARG A 412 -6.66 -17.30 -4.20
N PHE A 413 -5.50 -16.71 -3.88
CA PHE A 413 -4.87 -15.66 -4.71
C PHE A 413 -3.47 -16.01 -5.23
N GLY A 414 -2.87 -17.12 -4.79
CA GLY A 414 -1.51 -17.51 -5.20
C GLY A 414 -1.37 -17.72 -6.70
N GLY A 415 -2.37 -18.32 -7.35
CA GLY A 415 -2.36 -18.52 -8.81
C GLY A 415 -2.39 -17.21 -9.61
N GLU A 416 -3.16 -16.23 -9.15
CA GLU A 416 -3.27 -14.92 -9.81
C GLU A 416 -2.00 -14.08 -9.64
N SER A 417 -1.37 -14.14 -8.46
CA SER A 417 -0.11 -13.43 -8.18
C SER A 417 1.09 -14.04 -8.91
N LEU A 418 1.01 -15.28 -9.42
CA LEU A 418 2.01 -15.83 -10.35
C LEU A 418 1.93 -15.23 -11.76
N ALA A 419 0.79 -14.64 -12.14
CA ALA A 419 0.55 -14.04 -13.45
C ALA A 419 0.95 -12.54 -13.52
N GLY A 420 1.41 -11.93 -12.42
CA GLY A 420 1.88 -10.54 -12.41
C GLY A 420 2.60 -10.15 -11.10
N PRO A 421 3.47 -9.12 -11.09
CA PRO A 421 4.43 -8.85 -10.02
C PRO A 421 3.83 -8.17 -8.77
N ARG A 422 2.62 -8.53 -8.34
CA ARG A 422 1.99 -7.91 -7.15
C ARG A 422 2.17 -8.78 -5.92
N PRO A 423 2.75 -8.23 -4.84
CA PRO A 423 2.98 -8.99 -3.63
C PRO A 423 1.66 -9.37 -2.95
N LEU A 424 1.60 -10.62 -2.47
CA LEU A 424 0.63 -11.02 -1.47
C LEU A 424 1.11 -10.55 -0.10
N GLY A 425 0.21 -10.46 0.88
CA GLY A 425 0.59 -10.18 2.26
C GLY A 425 0.88 -11.44 3.05
N ALA A 426 2.04 -11.53 3.70
CA ALA A 426 2.30 -12.45 4.79
C ALA A 426 1.90 -11.78 6.12
N VAL A 427 0.83 -12.27 6.75
CA VAL A 427 0.30 -11.73 8.01
C VAL A 427 1.34 -11.82 9.12
N ALA A 428 1.67 -10.67 9.68
CA ALA A 428 2.67 -10.50 10.71
C ALA A 428 2.07 -9.67 11.86
N PRO A 429 1.53 -10.33 12.90
CA PRO A 429 0.73 -9.61 13.90
C PRO A 429 1.54 -8.61 14.74
N SER A 430 2.88 -8.69 14.77
CA SER A 430 3.77 -7.70 15.40
C SER A 430 3.75 -6.35 14.67
N LEU A 431 3.44 -6.36 13.37
CA LEU A 431 3.21 -5.15 12.56
C LEU A 431 1.77 -4.63 12.62
N GLY A 432 0.86 -5.39 13.23
CA GLY A 432 -0.57 -5.15 13.12
C GLY A 432 -1.07 -5.20 11.66
N GLY A 433 -0.39 -5.95 10.79
CA GLY A 433 -0.76 -6.08 9.38
C GLY A 433 -0.01 -7.22 8.70
N ALA A 434 0.42 -7.00 7.46
CA ALA A 434 1.20 -7.96 6.70
C ALA A 434 2.47 -7.33 6.10
N ILE A 435 3.40 -8.18 5.68
CA ILE A 435 4.57 -7.82 4.87
C ILE A 435 4.29 -8.26 3.44
N GLY A 436 4.49 -7.38 2.46
CA GLY A 436 4.34 -7.76 1.05
C GLY A 436 5.48 -8.71 0.66
N VAL A 437 5.12 -9.89 0.18
CA VAL A 437 6.06 -10.94 -0.22
C VAL A 437 5.63 -11.57 -1.56
N PRO A 438 6.59 -12.09 -2.34
CA PRO A 438 6.28 -12.94 -3.49
C PRO A 438 5.54 -14.22 -3.09
N VAL A 439 4.82 -14.82 -4.04
CA VAL A 439 4.11 -16.10 -3.83
C VAL A 439 5.06 -17.21 -3.35
N SER A 440 6.27 -17.28 -3.90
CA SER A 440 7.29 -18.26 -3.50
C SER A 440 7.63 -18.17 -2.01
N THR A 441 7.83 -16.95 -1.53
CA THR A 441 8.10 -16.63 -0.14
C THR A 441 6.90 -16.96 0.76
N LEU A 442 5.67 -16.63 0.34
CA LEU A 442 4.47 -16.99 1.09
C LEU A 442 4.25 -18.52 1.15
N SER A 443 4.51 -19.23 0.05
CA SER A 443 4.45 -20.70 0.01
C SER A 443 5.42 -21.35 0.98
N LEU A 444 6.66 -20.86 1.04
CA LEU A 444 7.65 -21.32 2.02
C LEU A 444 7.15 -21.08 3.46
N LEU A 445 6.66 -19.87 3.74
CA LEU A 445 6.13 -19.52 5.06
C LEU A 445 4.96 -20.42 5.47
N VAL A 446 4.00 -20.65 4.58
CA VAL A 446 2.82 -21.50 4.85
C VAL A 446 3.24 -22.96 5.10
N ALA A 447 4.22 -23.48 4.37
CA ALA A 447 4.73 -24.83 4.59
C ALA A 447 5.35 -24.98 6.00
N LEU A 448 6.19 -24.02 6.41
CA LEU A 448 6.78 -23.98 7.74
C LEU A 448 5.70 -23.86 8.83
N GLN A 449 4.73 -22.97 8.65
CA GLN A 449 3.60 -22.79 9.57
C GLN A 449 2.70 -24.03 9.68
N SER A 450 2.71 -24.89 8.66
CA SER A 450 1.98 -26.17 8.65
C SER A 450 2.77 -27.33 9.27
N GLY A 451 3.99 -27.06 9.78
CA GLY A 451 4.83 -28.05 10.46
C GLY A 451 5.77 -28.83 9.53
N VAL A 452 5.94 -28.42 8.27
CA VAL A 452 6.99 -28.99 7.42
C VAL A 452 8.35 -28.61 8.02
N PRO A 453 9.26 -29.58 8.29
CA PRO A 453 10.57 -29.28 8.85
C PRO A 453 11.34 -28.27 8.00
N ALA A 454 12.11 -27.39 8.64
CA ALA A 454 12.96 -26.38 8.00
C ALA A 454 14.23 -27.00 7.36
N GLU A 455 14.06 -28.09 6.62
CA GLU A 455 15.08 -28.81 5.87
C GLU A 455 14.82 -28.58 4.37
N ALA A 456 15.84 -28.13 3.64
CA ALA A 456 15.69 -27.73 2.23
C ALA A 456 15.09 -28.85 1.37
N ASP A 457 15.53 -30.10 1.54
CA ASP A 457 15.02 -31.26 0.79
C ASP A 457 13.53 -31.55 1.08
N ARG A 458 13.11 -31.42 2.36
CA ARG A 458 11.72 -31.66 2.78
C ARG A 458 10.78 -30.61 2.22
N LEU A 459 11.18 -29.35 2.31
CA LEU A 459 10.43 -28.22 1.79
C LEU A 459 10.38 -28.23 0.26
N ALA A 460 11.50 -28.57 -0.40
CA ALA A 460 11.56 -28.71 -1.86
C ALA A 460 10.60 -29.80 -2.35
N ALA A 461 10.60 -30.96 -1.70
CA ALA A 461 9.67 -32.05 -2.00
C ALA A 461 8.20 -31.65 -1.76
N HIS A 462 7.92 -30.94 -0.65
CA HIS A 462 6.56 -30.47 -0.33
C HIS A 462 6.04 -29.42 -1.31
N LEU A 463 6.90 -28.49 -1.73
CA LEU A 463 6.54 -27.36 -2.59
C LEU A 463 6.66 -27.65 -4.09
N GLY A 464 7.22 -28.81 -4.46
CA GLY A 464 7.50 -29.16 -5.86
C GLY A 464 8.52 -28.24 -6.51
N ARG A 465 9.53 -27.79 -5.74
CA ARG A 465 10.59 -26.86 -6.18
C ARG A 465 11.97 -27.49 -6.07
N SER A 466 12.99 -26.83 -6.61
CA SER A 466 14.37 -27.32 -6.48
C SER A 466 14.92 -27.06 -5.08
N VAL A 467 15.81 -27.95 -4.61
CA VAL A 467 16.49 -27.79 -3.31
C VAL A 467 17.29 -26.49 -3.26
N ALA A 468 17.98 -26.14 -4.35
CA ALA A 468 18.77 -24.91 -4.45
C ALA A 468 17.93 -23.64 -4.30
N GLU A 469 16.71 -23.64 -4.86
CA GLU A 469 15.78 -22.52 -4.73
C GLU A 469 15.30 -22.35 -3.28
N ILE A 470 14.94 -23.46 -2.62
CA ILE A 470 14.51 -23.44 -1.23
C ILE A 470 15.64 -23.03 -0.29
N ASP A 471 16.85 -23.54 -0.51
CA ASP A 471 18.02 -23.20 0.29
C ASP A 471 18.35 -21.70 0.19
N SER A 472 18.23 -21.12 -1.02
CA SER A 472 18.34 -19.68 -1.22
C SER A 472 17.29 -18.89 -0.43
N LEU A 473 16.03 -19.32 -0.45
CA LEU A 473 14.95 -18.65 0.29
C LEU A 473 15.11 -18.78 1.81
N LEU A 474 15.49 -19.97 2.30
CA LEU A 474 15.76 -20.19 3.72
C LEU A 474 16.93 -19.33 4.21
N THR A 475 18.01 -19.27 3.43
CA THR A 475 19.19 -18.44 3.75
C THR A 475 18.82 -16.96 3.78
N ARG A 476 18.06 -16.49 2.79
CA ARG A 476 17.58 -15.11 2.69
C ARG A 476 16.75 -14.66 3.89
N HIS A 477 15.99 -15.58 4.47
CA HIS A 477 15.05 -15.29 5.55
C HIS A 477 15.48 -15.86 6.92
N ALA A 478 16.71 -16.39 7.02
CA ALA A 478 17.24 -16.99 8.22
C ALA A 478 17.34 -15.95 9.36
N GLY A 479 16.75 -16.28 10.52
CA GLY A 479 16.76 -15.43 11.72
C GLY A 479 15.62 -14.42 11.79
N ALA A 480 15.40 -13.64 10.74
CA ALA A 480 14.45 -12.53 10.76
C ALA A 480 12.97 -12.94 10.86
N TRP A 481 12.60 -14.07 10.25
CA TRP A 481 11.23 -14.57 10.32
C TRP A 481 10.87 -15.22 11.66
N ARG A 482 11.86 -15.68 12.42
CA ARG A 482 11.62 -16.34 13.71
C ARG A 482 10.93 -15.40 14.68
N ASP A 483 11.37 -14.16 14.75
CA ASP A 483 10.81 -13.19 15.69
C ASP A 483 9.45 -12.64 15.22
N ILE A 484 9.26 -12.52 13.90
CA ILE A 484 8.05 -11.92 13.30
C ILE A 484 6.91 -12.94 13.17
N PHE A 485 7.21 -14.13 12.67
CA PHE A 485 6.21 -15.15 12.33
C PHE A 485 6.16 -16.33 13.31
N ARG A 486 7.16 -16.47 14.20
CA ARG A 486 7.30 -17.58 15.17
C ARG A 486 7.38 -18.95 14.49
N LEU A 487 8.43 -19.12 13.68
CA LEU A 487 8.74 -20.35 12.93
C LEU A 487 9.66 -21.32 13.67
#